data_AF-A0A914V8H6-F1
#
_entry.id   AF-A0A914V8H6-F1
#
_cell.length_a   1.000
_cell.length_b   1.000
_cell.length_c   1.000
_cell.angle_alpha   90.00
_cell.angle_beta   90.00
_cell.angle_gamma   90.00
#
_symmetry.space_group_name_H-M   'P 1'
#
loop_
_entity.id
_entity.type
_entity.pdbx_description
1 polymer ?
#
loop_
_entity_poly.entity_id
_entity_poly.type
_entity_poly.pdbx_seq_one_letter_code
_entity_poly.pdbx_strand_id
1 'polypeptide(L)'
;MSFVYLGQLINWPRDHNKEICCRLVAGWATFSKYMTFFTAPRIPMRLKRRLFHQCVLPAMLYGCKTWVFTRVTDNHLIKTQQWMERHILRVQQHD
;
A
#
# COMPACT_ATOMS: atom_id res chain seq x y z
N MET A 1 -9.48 21.06 12.43
CA MET A 1 -10.56 20.05 12.51
C MET A 1 -10.36 19.04 11.39
N SER A 2 -10.62 17.76 11.65
CA SER A 2 -10.47 16.64 10.70
C SER A 2 -11.78 15.86 10.64
N PHE A 3 -12.28 15.57 9.45
CA PHE A 3 -13.54 14.82 9.25
C PHE A 3 -13.31 13.68 8.25
N VAL A 4 -14.03 12.56 8.44
CA VAL A 4 -13.99 11.42 7.53
C VAL A 4 -15.20 11.47 6.61
N TYR A 5 -14.96 11.71 5.32
CA TYR A 5 -15.99 11.73 4.28
C TYR A 5 -15.73 10.59 3.30
N LEU A 6 -16.71 9.71 3.08
CA LEU A 6 -16.60 8.55 2.17
C LEU A 6 -15.34 7.67 2.42
N GLY A 7 -14.94 7.57 3.70
CA GLY A 7 -13.74 6.84 4.11
C GLY A 7 -12.41 7.54 3.80
N GLN A 8 -12.44 8.80 3.34
CA GLN A 8 -11.29 9.67 3.14
C GLN A 8 -11.20 10.69 4.28
N LEU A 9 -10.00 10.86 4.84
CA LEU A 9 -9.75 11.81 5.92
C LEU A 9 -9.45 13.19 5.32
N ILE A 10 -10.36 14.13 5.53
CA ILE A 10 -10.29 15.50 5.02
C ILE A 10 -9.92 16.43 6.19
N ASN A 11 -8.89 17.25 5.97
CA ASN A 11 -8.42 18.25 6.92
C ASN A 11 -8.56 19.66 6.36
N TRP A 12 -8.66 20.64 7.25
CA TRP A 12 -8.54 22.06 6.93
C TRP A 12 -7.43 22.71 7.78
N PRO A 13 -6.38 23.30 7.18
CA PRO A 13 -6.08 23.34 5.73
C PRO A 13 -5.87 21.94 5.14
N ARG A 14 -6.03 21.81 3.82
CA ARG A 14 -5.99 20.52 3.12
C ARG A 14 -4.59 19.91 3.16
N ASP A 15 -4.41 18.92 4.03
CA ASP A 15 -3.20 18.13 4.16
C ASP A 15 -3.50 16.65 3.87
N HIS A 16 -2.97 16.16 2.75
CA HIS A 16 -3.12 14.78 2.29
C HIS A 16 -2.14 13.82 2.97
N ASN A 17 -1.09 14.30 3.64
CA ASN A 17 -0.06 13.44 4.20
C ASN A 17 -0.63 12.46 5.23
N LYS A 18 -1.56 12.93 6.07
CA LYS A 18 -2.24 12.07 7.05
C LYS A 18 -3.05 10.95 6.38
N GLU A 19 -3.76 11.27 5.30
CA GLU A 19 -4.53 10.26 4.57
C GLU A 19 -3.61 9.25 3.87
N ILE A 20 -2.53 9.72 3.24
CA ILE A 20 -1.52 8.88 2.60
C ILE A 20 -0.92 7.90 3.61
N CYS A 21 -0.55 8.39 4.80
CA CYS A 21 -0.05 7.53 5.88
C CYS A 21 -1.10 6.49 6.31
N CYS A 22 -2.36 6.88 6.49
CA CYS A 22 -3.43 5.93 6.82
C CYS A 22 -3.61 4.85 5.74
N ARG A 23 -3.50 5.20 4.45
CA ARG A 23 -3.57 4.22 3.35
C ARG A 23 -2.36 3.32 3.28
N LEU A 24 -1.16 3.84 3.52
CA LEU A 24 0.04 3.03 3.65
C LEU A 24 -0.12 2.00 4.76
N VAL A 25 -0.59 2.42 5.94
CA VAL A 25 -0.88 1.51 7.07
C VAL A 25 -1.95 0.48 6.71
N ALA A 26 -3.03 0.88 6.02
CA ALA A 26 -4.05 -0.05 5.55
C ALA A 26 -3.52 -1.07 4.52
N GLY A 27 -2.68 -0.61 3.60
CA GLY A 27 -1.94 -1.45 2.66
C GLY A 27 -1.06 -2.48 3.36
N TRP A 28 -0.29 -2.03 4.35
CA TRP A 28 0.52 -2.90 5.19
C TRP A 28 -0.32 -3.90 5.98
N ALA A 29 -1.41 -3.46 6.62
CA ALA A 29 -2.29 -4.34 7.38
C ALA A 29 -2.91 -5.43 6.49
N THR A 30 -3.35 -5.07 5.28
CA THR A 30 -3.88 -6.03 4.31
C THR A 30 -2.79 -6.98 3.81
N PHE A 31 -1.58 -6.49 3.55
CA PHE A 31 -0.44 -7.34 3.18
C PHE A 31 -0.08 -8.32 4.30
N SER A 32 0.06 -7.85 5.54
CA SER A 32 0.35 -8.67 6.71
C SER A 32 -0.69 -9.76 6.94
N LYS A 33 -1.98 -9.44 6.72
CA LYS A 33 -3.07 -10.44 6.79
C LYS A 33 -2.86 -11.62 5.84
N TYR A 34 -2.29 -11.37 4.65
CA TYR A 34 -2.03 -12.39 3.64
C TYR A 34 -0.57 -12.83 3.56
N MET A 35 0.26 -12.47 4.53
CA MET A 35 1.70 -12.74 4.52
C MET A 35 2.04 -14.22 4.44
N THR A 36 1.25 -15.07 5.11
CA THR A 36 1.37 -16.53 5.02
C THR A 36 1.11 -17.06 3.60
N PHE A 37 0.12 -16.48 2.90
CA PHE A 37 -0.20 -16.80 1.51
C PHE A 37 0.92 -16.36 0.56
N PHE A 38 1.47 -15.15 0.74
CA PHE A 38 2.59 -14.67 -0.06
C PHE A 38 3.86 -15.50 0.16
N THR A 39 4.07 -15.98 1.39
CA THR A 39 5.25 -16.76 1.73
C THR A 39 5.10 -18.23 1.32
N ALA A 40 3.90 -18.78 1.16
CA ALA A 40 3.74 -20.22 0.90
C ALA A 40 4.42 -20.64 -0.44
N PRO A 41 5.26 -21.69 -0.43
CA PRO A 41 5.96 -22.15 -1.64
C PRO A 41 5.04 -22.89 -2.63
N ARG A 42 3.92 -23.46 -2.13
CA ARG A 42 2.96 -24.22 -2.94
C ARG A 42 2.07 -23.34 -3.83
N ILE A 43 2.07 -22.03 -3.61
CA ILE A 43 1.16 -21.12 -4.31
C ILE A 43 1.86 -20.55 -5.55
N PRO A 44 1.27 -20.69 -6.74
CA PRO A 44 1.86 -20.15 -7.96
C PRO A 44 1.91 -18.62 -7.92
N MET A 45 2.96 -18.04 -8.49
CA MET A 45 3.20 -16.60 -8.50
C MET A 45 2.02 -15.80 -9.11
N ARG A 46 1.33 -16.37 -10.10
CA ARG A 46 0.14 -15.78 -10.71
C ARG A 46 -0.96 -15.46 -9.68
N LEU A 47 -1.20 -16.36 -8.72
CA LEU A 47 -2.22 -16.15 -7.68
C LEU A 47 -1.76 -15.12 -6.64
N LYS A 48 -0.48 -15.14 -6.25
CA LYS A 48 0.12 -14.12 -5.37
C LYS A 48 -0.03 -12.73 -5.97
N ARG A 49 0.35 -12.57 -7.25
CA ARG A 49 0.20 -11.32 -7.99
C ARG A 49 -1.26 -10.88 -8.06
N ARG A 50 -2.18 -11.80 -8.38
CA ARG A 50 -3.62 -11.48 -8.45
C ARG A 50 -4.15 -10.97 -7.11
N LEU A 51 -3.83 -11.65 -6.01
CA LEU A 51 -4.24 -11.24 -4.66
C LEU A 51 -3.66 -9.87 -4.29
N PHE A 52 -2.39 -9.63 -4.58
CA PHE A 52 -1.73 -8.36 -4.34
C PHE A 52 -2.44 -7.20 -5.06
N HIS A 53 -2.69 -7.32 -6.37
CA HIS A 53 -3.39 -6.30 -7.14
C HIS A 53 -4.86 -6.11 -6.73
N GLN A 54 -5.54 -7.17 -6.27
CA GLN A 54 -6.96 -7.10 -5.91
C GLN A 54 -7.21 -6.60 -4.49
N CYS A 55 -6.28 -6.79 -3.56
CA CYS A 55 -6.51 -6.48 -2.14
C CYS A 55 -5.56 -5.41 -1.60
N VAL A 56 -4.26 -5.55 -1.85
CA VAL A 56 -3.22 -4.68 -1.24
C VAL A 56 -3.12 -3.36 -2.00
N LEU A 57 -3.03 -3.42 -3.33
CA LEU A 57 -2.92 -2.25 -4.18
C LEU A 57 -4.10 -1.27 -4.02
N PRO A 58 -5.37 -1.69 -4.05
CA PRO A 58 -6.49 -0.77 -3.83
C PRO A 58 -6.51 -0.22 -2.42
N ALA A 59 -6.07 -0.95 -1.39
CA ALA A 59 -5.98 -0.42 -0.03
C ALA A 59 -4.96 0.73 0.08
N MET A 60 -3.84 0.63 -0.64
CA MET A 60 -2.80 1.67 -0.69
C MET A 60 -3.18 2.86 -1.59
N LEU A 61 -3.77 2.59 -2.75
CA LEU A 61 -3.96 3.58 -3.82
C LEU A 61 -5.35 4.23 -3.82
N TYR A 62 -6.24 3.80 -2.94
CA TYR A 62 -7.54 4.45 -2.80
C TYR A 62 -7.36 5.90 -2.34
N GLY A 63 -7.87 6.84 -3.12
CA GLY A 63 -7.75 8.28 -2.84
C GLY A 63 -6.59 8.97 -3.57
N CYS A 64 -5.68 8.23 -4.23
CA CYS A 64 -4.56 8.82 -4.98
C CYS A 64 -4.97 9.90 -5.99
N LYS A 65 -6.12 9.75 -6.65
CA LYS A 65 -6.66 10.75 -7.60
C LYS A 65 -6.99 12.10 -6.95
N THR A 66 -7.19 12.13 -5.63
CA THR A 66 -7.58 13.32 -4.87
C THR A 66 -6.39 13.96 -4.13
N TRP A 67 -5.22 13.33 -4.15
CA TRP A 67 -4.03 13.79 -3.45
C TRP A 67 -3.20 14.74 -4.29
N VAL A 68 -2.56 15.69 -3.62
CA VAL A 68 -1.44 16.42 -4.20
C VAL A 68 -0.20 15.55 -4.05
N PHE A 69 0.24 14.94 -5.14
CA PHE A 69 1.47 14.16 -5.16
C PHE A 69 2.69 15.06 -5.00
N THR A 70 3.45 14.80 -3.94
CA THR A 70 4.80 15.34 -3.77
C THR A 70 5.80 14.24 -4.09
N ARG A 71 7.01 14.60 -4.53
CA ARG A 71 8.08 13.61 -4.78
C ARG A 71 8.35 12.71 -3.57
N VAL A 72 8.19 13.24 -2.36
CA VAL A 72 8.38 12.50 -1.11
C VAL A 72 7.30 11.44 -0.89
N THR A 73 6.04 11.76 -1.19
CA THR A 73 4.92 10.84 -1.02
C THR A 73 4.93 9.76 -2.08
N ASP A 74 5.25 10.11 -3.32
CA ASP A 74 5.43 9.16 -4.42
C ASP A 74 6.55 8.15 -4.12
N ASN A 75 7.71 8.64 -3.66
CA ASN A 75 8.81 7.77 -3.24
C ASN A 75 8.43 6.81 -2.11
N HIS A 76 7.60 7.24 -1.14
CA HIS A 76 7.13 6.35 -0.08
C HIS A 76 6.21 5.25 -0.60
N LEU A 77 5.29 5.57 -1.51
CA LEU A 77 4.40 4.59 -2.14
C LEU A 77 5.20 3.57 -2.95
N ILE A 78 6.11 4.04 -3.80
CA ILE A 78 6.97 3.18 -4.64
C ILE A 78 7.84 2.27 -3.77
N LYS A 79 8.53 2.82 -2.76
CA LYS A 79 9.38 2.02 -1.85
C LYS A 79 8.58 0.96 -1.12
N THR A 80 7.39 1.31 -0.64
CA THR A 80 6.50 0.38 0.07
C THR A 80 6.06 -0.75 -0.86
N GLN A 81 5.61 -0.42 -2.08
CA GLN A 81 5.22 -1.42 -3.06
C GLN A 81 6.38 -2.35 -3.42
N GLN A 82 7.55 -1.80 -3.75
CA GLN A 82 8.74 -2.58 -4.08
C GLN A 82 9.17 -3.50 -2.94
N TRP A 83 9.09 -3.03 -1.69
CA TRP A 83 9.40 -3.84 -0.53
C TRP A 83 8.45 -5.06 -0.43
N MET A 84 7.14 -4.83 -0.58
CA MET A 84 6.15 -5.92 -0.54
C MET A 84 6.37 -6.92 -1.69
N GLU A 85 6.63 -6.43 -2.89
CA GLU A 85 6.92 -7.26 -4.06
C GLU A 85 8.19 -8.10 -3.86
N ARG A 86 9.27 -7.51 -3.34
CA ARG A 86 10.49 -8.24 -2.98
C ARG A 86 10.23 -9.33 -1.96
N HIS A 87 9.40 -9.04 -0.95
CA HIS A 87 9.03 -10.03 0.05
C HIS A 87 8.25 -11.20 -0.56
N ILE A 88 7.34 -10.94 -1.51
CA ILE A 88 6.62 -11.97 -2.27
C ILE A 88 7.59 -12.82 -3.11
N LEU A 89 8.57 -12.18 -3.74
CA LEU A 89 9.57 -12.83 -4.60
C LEU A 89 10.69 -13.52 -3.81
N ARG A 90 10.80 -13.27 -2.50
CA ARG A 90 11.88 -13.75 -1.62
C ARG A 90 13.29 -13.37 -2.11
N VAL A 91 13.42 -12.23 -2.78
CA VAL A 91 14.72 -11.71 -3.22
C VAL A 91 15.34 -10.94 -2.06
N GLN A 92 16.50 -11.39 -1.58
CA GLN A 92 17.27 -10.67 -0.57
C GLN A 92 18.12 -9.57 -1.24
N GLN A 93 18.31 -8.45 -0.54
CA GLN A 93 19.25 -7.42 -0.98
C GLN A 93 20.67 -7.99 -0.87
N HIS A 94 21.36 -8.10 -2.00
CA HIS A 94 22.81 -7.91 -1.99
C HIS A 94 23.00 -6.41 -2.15
N ASP A 95 23.34 -5.74 -1.05
CA ASP A 95 23.85 -4.37 -1.08
C ASP A 95 25.28 -4.35 -1.65
#